data_AF-A0A960M0N5-F1
#
_entry.id   AF-A0A960M0N5-F1
#
_cell.length_a   1.000
_cell.length_b   1.000
_cell.length_c   1.000
_cell.angle_alpha   90.00
_cell.angle_beta   90.00
_cell.angle_gamma   90.00
#
_symmetry.space_group_name_H-M   'P 1'
#
loop_
_entity.id
_entity.type
_entity.pdbx_description
1 polymer ?
#
loop_
_entity_poly.entity_id
_entity_poly.type
_entity_poly.pdbx_seq_one_letter_code
_entity_poly.pdbx_strand_id
1 'polypeptide(L)'
;MKRFLCIVLLVAWGVPVVWSIDGLSSTLCLVYRGTIPPGALTMTGVAIDSAETNGMFVISDIDGGLMPIGSSALLWDSAQQQYVSENKLPFGWLPGTNIIYRGRGLFLKAPTGVTSDVQFGYGGLIPVNLGSTSTVFSLVTNLTMITYPYPVSIPWTNTTLSQVSASGASIYLWDDDTQSYDTYGKTRGGWGAATNLVLVPGVGLYFLNNTTNPLSWTEERPYTWP
;
A
#
# COMPACT_ATOMS: atom_id res chain seq x y z
N MET A 1 -17.49 -15.00 17.97
CA MET A 1 -17.57 -14.06 16.84
C MET A 1 -17.96 -12.69 17.39
N LYS A 2 -16.98 -11.79 17.56
CA LYS A 2 -17.25 -10.40 17.98
C LYS A 2 -17.02 -9.52 16.76
N ARG A 3 -18.07 -8.87 16.28
CA ARG A 3 -18.04 -7.94 15.15
C ARG A 3 -17.64 -6.57 15.69
N PHE A 4 -16.55 -5.98 15.19
CA PHE A 4 -16.17 -4.61 15.53
C PHE A 4 -16.91 -3.65 14.60
N LEU A 5 -17.65 -2.72 15.17
CA LEU A 5 -18.45 -1.72 14.47
C LEU A 5 -17.68 -0.39 14.50
N CYS A 6 -17.27 0.13 13.34
CA CYS A 6 -16.77 1.50 13.23
C CYS A 6 -17.98 2.46 13.23
N ILE A 7 -18.20 3.18 14.33
CA ILE A 7 -19.29 4.17 14.44
C ILE A 7 -18.75 5.54 14.07
N VAL A 8 -19.32 6.16 13.02
CA VAL A 8 -19.15 7.58 12.71
C VAL A 8 -20.22 8.36 13.48
N LEU A 9 -19.79 9.30 14.33
CA LEU A 9 -20.66 10.03 15.26
C LEU A 9 -21.26 11.27 14.56
N LEU A 10 -22.56 11.21 14.22
CA LEU A 10 -23.39 12.36 13.85
C LEU A 10 -24.05 12.89 15.13
N VAL A 11 -23.75 14.14 15.50
CA VAL A 11 -24.29 14.77 16.71
C VAL A 11 -25.72 15.27 16.44
N ALA A 12 -26.70 14.62 17.06
CA ALA A 12 -28.05 15.14 17.27
C ALA A 12 -28.36 15.08 18.78
N TRP A 13 -28.92 16.17 19.32
CA TRP A 13 -29.11 16.41 20.74
C TRP A 13 -30.24 15.56 21.33
N GLY A 14 -30.01 14.94 22.50
CA GLY A 14 -31.06 14.58 23.46
C GLY A 14 -30.96 13.18 24.10
N VAL A 15 -30.94 13.16 25.45
CA VAL A 15 -31.02 12.04 26.41
C VAL A 15 -29.68 11.41 26.86
N PRO A 16 -29.35 11.40 28.18
CA PRO A 16 -28.18 10.71 28.69
C PRO A 16 -28.48 9.21 28.83
N VAL A 17 -27.81 8.39 28.04
CA VAL A 17 -27.65 6.97 28.36
C VAL A 17 -26.26 6.80 28.96
N VAL A 18 -26.20 6.37 30.22
CA VAL A 18 -24.94 5.98 30.86
C VAL A 18 -24.54 4.62 30.29
N TRP A 19 -23.62 4.65 29.33
CA TRP A 19 -22.80 3.51 28.97
C TRP A 19 -21.39 3.80 29.47
N SER A 20 -20.85 2.97 30.36
CA SER A 20 -19.40 2.94 30.60
C SER A 20 -18.76 2.07 29.52
N ILE A 21 -18.02 2.69 28.61
CA ILE A 21 -17.09 1.98 27.75
C ILE A 21 -15.79 1.85 28.55
N ASP A 22 -15.54 0.67 29.09
CA ASP A 22 -14.20 0.29 29.52
C ASP A 22 -13.35 0.02 28.26
N GLY A 23 -12.51 0.98 27.91
CA GLY A 23 -11.51 0.87 26.84
C GLY A 23 -11.95 1.48 25.50
N LEU A 24 -11.81 2.79 25.36
CA LEU A 24 -11.59 3.37 24.03
C LEU A 24 -10.23 2.85 23.54
N SER A 25 -10.24 1.87 22.65
CA SER A 25 -9.02 1.43 21.97
C SER A 25 -8.44 2.66 21.27
N SER A 26 -7.23 3.08 21.64
CA SER A 26 -6.56 4.27 21.10
C SER A 26 -6.31 4.18 19.58
N THR A 27 -6.59 3.04 18.96
CA THR A 27 -6.29 2.71 17.57
C THR A 27 -6.98 3.64 16.57
N LEU A 28 -6.15 4.38 15.83
CA LEU A 28 -6.58 5.27 14.76
C LEU A 28 -6.82 4.44 13.50
N CYS A 29 -7.95 4.69 12.85
CA CYS A 29 -8.27 4.13 11.54
C CYS A 29 -7.98 5.14 10.44
N LEU A 30 -7.60 4.63 9.27
CA LEU A 30 -7.39 5.42 8.06
C LEU A 30 -8.13 4.76 6.90
N VAL A 31 -8.61 5.59 5.98
CA VAL A 31 -9.17 5.14 4.70
C VAL A 31 -8.30 5.70 3.58
N TYR A 32 -7.82 4.82 2.71
CA TYR A 32 -7.18 5.20 1.46
C TYR A 32 -8.21 5.19 0.32
N ARG A 33 -8.09 6.14 -0.60
CA ARG A 33 -8.90 6.21 -1.82
C ARG A 33 -8.01 6.59 -2.99
N GLY A 34 -8.23 5.94 -4.11
CA GLY A 34 -7.57 6.23 -5.37
C GLY A 34 -8.53 6.11 -6.54
N THR A 35 -8.05 6.57 -7.70
CA THR A 35 -8.76 6.52 -8.97
C THR A 35 -7.89 5.86 -10.02
N ILE A 36 -8.51 5.14 -10.95
CA ILE A 36 -7.85 4.47 -12.06
C ILE A 36 -8.49 5.01 -13.33
N PRO A 37 -7.70 5.56 -14.27
CA PRO A 37 -8.26 6.03 -15.54
C PRO A 37 -8.92 4.90 -16.34
N PRO A 38 -9.88 5.20 -17.22
CA PRO A 38 -10.57 4.21 -18.02
C PRO A 38 -9.65 3.29 -18.83
N GLY A 39 -9.75 1.98 -18.60
CA GLY A 39 -8.94 0.96 -19.28
C GLY A 39 -7.43 0.99 -18.96
N ALA A 40 -7.01 1.86 -18.04
CA ALA A 40 -5.62 2.06 -17.67
C ALA A 40 -5.19 1.21 -16.47
N LEU A 41 -3.89 1.20 -16.22
CA LEU A 41 -3.26 0.66 -15.02
C LEU A 41 -2.92 1.79 -14.05
N THR A 42 -3.06 1.50 -12.77
CA THR A 42 -2.56 2.34 -11.68
C THR A 42 -1.82 1.51 -10.66
N MET A 43 -0.67 2.03 -10.23
CA MET A 43 0.19 1.40 -9.24
C MET A 43 -0.16 1.92 -7.85
N THR A 44 -0.57 1.02 -6.96
CA THR A 44 -0.92 1.35 -5.57
C THR A 44 -0.17 0.43 -4.62
N GLY A 45 -0.20 0.71 -3.33
CA GLY A 45 0.32 -0.20 -2.33
C GLY A 45 -0.33 -0.01 -0.97
N VAL A 46 -0.06 -0.94 -0.06
CA VAL A 46 -0.68 -0.99 1.26
C VAL A 46 0.25 -0.39 2.32
N ALA A 47 -0.11 0.76 2.88
CA ALA A 47 0.66 1.47 3.92
C ALA A 47 0.09 1.34 5.35
N ILE A 48 -1.00 0.58 5.52
CA ILE A 48 -1.72 0.38 6.79
C ILE A 48 -1.92 -1.11 7.04
N ASP A 49 -2.35 -1.46 8.24
CA ASP A 49 -2.63 -2.84 8.63
C ASP A 49 -4.15 -3.11 8.57
N SER A 50 -4.57 -4.27 8.08
CA SER A 50 -5.99 -4.66 8.13
C SER A 50 -6.46 -4.80 9.57
N ALA A 51 -7.63 -4.21 9.86
CA ALA A 51 -8.29 -4.31 11.16
C ALA A 51 -8.88 -5.70 11.42
N GLU A 52 -9.14 -6.47 10.36
CA GLU A 52 -9.95 -7.71 10.43
C GLU A 52 -9.10 -8.98 10.34
N THR A 53 -7.95 -8.89 9.67
CA THR A 53 -7.16 -10.04 9.21
C THR A 53 -5.73 -10.01 9.74
N ASN A 54 -5.54 -9.53 10.98
CA ASN A 54 -4.23 -9.48 11.64
C ASN A 54 -3.16 -8.76 10.79
N GLY A 55 -3.53 -7.63 10.19
CA GLY A 55 -2.65 -6.83 9.32
C GLY A 55 -2.59 -7.25 7.85
N MET A 56 -3.26 -8.35 7.46
CA MET A 56 -3.25 -8.87 6.09
C MET A 56 -4.45 -8.35 5.28
N PHE A 57 -4.22 -7.92 4.05
CA PHE A 57 -5.30 -7.61 3.10
C PHE A 57 -5.43 -8.72 2.07
N VAL A 58 -6.65 -8.96 1.58
CA VAL A 58 -6.88 -9.59 0.27
C VAL A 58 -7.38 -8.54 -0.71
N ILE A 59 -7.44 -8.86 -2.01
CA ILE A 59 -7.84 -7.88 -3.03
C ILE A 59 -9.27 -7.33 -2.80
N SER A 60 -10.19 -8.14 -2.26
CA SER A 60 -11.55 -7.66 -1.92
C SER A 60 -11.58 -6.62 -0.81
N ASP A 61 -10.54 -6.56 0.01
CA ASP A 61 -10.41 -5.54 1.04
C ASP A 61 -9.87 -4.23 0.42
N ILE A 62 -9.01 -4.35 -0.60
CA ILE A 62 -8.35 -3.23 -1.29
C ILE A 62 -9.31 -2.48 -2.23
N ASP A 63 -10.17 -3.22 -2.93
CA ASP A 63 -11.13 -2.60 -3.86
C ASP A 63 -12.32 -1.94 -3.15
N GLY A 64 -12.58 -2.33 -1.89
CA GLY A 64 -13.73 -1.85 -1.12
C GLY A 64 -15.08 -2.17 -1.77
N GLY A 65 -15.11 -3.14 -2.69
CA GLY A 65 -16.27 -3.45 -3.54
C GLY A 65 -16.59 -2.40 -4.61
N LEU A 66 -15.71 -1.43 -4.85
CA LEU A 66 -15.95 -0.31 -5.79
C LEU A 66 -15.55 -0.62 -7.23
N MET A 67 -14.67 -1.63 -7.43
CA MET A 67 -14.15 -1.95 -8.75
C MET A 67 -15.18 -2.72 -9.60
N PRO A 68 -15.38 -2.34 -10.87
CA PRO A 68 -16.31 -2.99 -11.78
C PRO A 68 -15.84 -4.39 -12.20
N ILE A 69 -16.78 -5.21 -12.67
CA ILE A 69 -16.50 -6.53 -13.26
C ILE A 69 -15.59 -6.37 -14.49
N GLY A 70 -14.63 -7.27 -14.63
CA GLY A 70 -13.60 -7.21 -15.68
C GLY A 70 -12.35 -6.42 -15.27
N SER A 71 -12.34 -5.78 -14.09
CA SER A 71 -11.11 -5.25 -13.51
C SER A 71 -10.12 -6.37 -13.21
N SER A 72 -8.83 -6.03 -13.19
CA SER A 72 -7.79 -6.97 -12.75
C SER A 72 -6.85 -6.33 -11.75
N ALA A 73 -6.30 -7.14 -10.85
CA ALA A 73 -5.22 -6.78 -9.95
C ALA A 73 -3.98 -7.59 -10.33
N LEU A 74 -2.83 -6.95 -10.44
CA LEU A 74 -1.57 -7.63 -10.77
C LEU A 74 -0.62 -7.48 -9.59
N LEU A 75 -0.32 -8.61 -8.95
CA LEU A 75 0.63 -8.69 -7.85
C LEU A 75 1.96 -9.19 -8.41
N TRP A 76 3.06 -8.59 -7.99
CA TRP A 76 4.39 -9.04 -8.39
C TRP A 76 4.92 -10.13 -7.46
N ASP A 77 5.03 -11.36 -7.95
CA ASP A 77 5.78 -12.40 -7.26
C ASP A 77 7.28 -12.13 -7.42
N SER A 78 7.88 -11.64 -6.36
CA SER A 78 9.30 -11.28 -6.36
C SER A 78 10.21 -12.52 -6.31
N ALA A 79 9.75 -13.67 -5.82
CA ALA A 79 10.55 -14.89 -5.84
C ALA A 79 10.62 -15.48 -7.27
N GLN A 80 9.49 -15.46 -7.99
CA GLN A 80 9.37 -16.02 -9.34
C GLN A 80 9.61 -14.99 -10.46
N GLN A 81 9.72 -13.70 -10.12
CA GLN A 81 9.89 -12.58 -11.07
C GLN A 81 8.79 -12.55 -12.14
N GLN A 82 7.53 -12.75 -11.72
CA GLN A 82 6.38 -12.75 -12.61
C GLN A 82 5.14 -12.16 -11.93
N TYR A 83 4.15 -11.78 -12.73
CA TYR A 83 2.87 -11.33 -12.21
C TYR A 83 1.95 -12.49 -11.86
N VAL A 84 1.29 -12.37 -10.71
CA VAL A 84 0.12 -13.15 -10.32
C VAL A 84 -1.09 -12.22 -10.46
N SER A 85 -2.02 -12.59 -11.34
CA SER A 85 -3.21 -11.78 -11.60
C SER A 85 -4.41 -12.29 -10.82
N GLU A 86 -5.19 -11.36 -10.27
CA GLU A 86 -6.57 -11.62 -9.87
C GLU A 86 -7.54 -10.87 -10.78
N ASN A 87 -8.68 -11.48 -11.11
CA ASN A 87 -9.70 -10.84 -11.95
C ASN A 87 -11.02 -10.69 -11.18
N LYS A 88 -11.68 -9.53 -11.34
CA LYS A 88 -13.00 -9.27 -10.79
C LYS A 88 -14.06 -9.89 -11.69
N LEU A 89 -14.77 -10.87 -11.16
CA LEU A 89 -15.90 -11.54 -11.80
C LEU A 89 -17.21 -11.16 -11.08
N PRO A 90 -18.40 -11.50 -11.65
CA PRO A 90 -19.69 -11.18 -11.04
C PRO A 90 -19.87 -11.73 -9.61
N PHE A 91 -19.14 -12.78 -9.26
CA PHE A 91 -19.20 -13.45 -7.96
C PHE A 91 -18.02 -13.11 -7.04
N GLY A 92 -17.14 -12.18 -7.43
CA GLY A 92 -15.99 -11.74 -6.63
C GLY A 92 -14.65 -11.82 -7.36
N TRP A 93 -13.56 -11.65 -6.61
CA TRP A 93 -12.21 -11.77 -7.13
C TRP A 93 -11.79 -13.24 -7.21
N LEU A 94 -11.13 -13.61 -8.31
CA LEU A 94 -10.47 -14.91 -8.45
C LEU A 94 -8.96 -14.74 -8.69
N PRO A 95 -8.10 -15.45 -7.96
CA PRO A 95 -8.43 -16.44 -6.93
C PRO A 95 -8.99 -15.84 -5.62
N GLY A 96 -8.81 -14.54 -5.35
CA GLY A 96 -9.35 -13.88 -4.15
C GLY A 96 -8.66 -14.27 -2.85
N THR A 97 -7.54 -14.99 -2.94
CA THR A 97 -6.80 -15.56 -1.81
C THR A 97 -5.39 -15.00 -1.69
N ASN A 98 -4.93 -14.19 -2.65
CA ASN A 98 -3.61 -13.59 -2.55
C ASN A 98 -3.57 -12.57 -1.42
N ILE A 99 -2.59 -12.76 -0.53
CA ILE A 99 -2.40 -11.92 0.65
C ILE A 99 -1.45 -10.77 0.30
N ILE A 100 -1.84 -9.57 0.72
CA ILE A 100 -1.10 -8.34 0.55
C ILE A 100 -0.77 -7.79 1.92
N TYR A 101 0.52 -7.75 2.20
CA TYR A 101 1.06 -7.21 3.44
C TYR A 101 1.34 -5.72 3.30
N ARG A 102 1.36 -5.03 4.44
CA ARG A 102 1.88 -3.68 4.52
C ARG A 102 3.29 -3.57 3.93
N GLY A 103 3.55 -2.50 3.19
CA GLY A 103 4.78 -2.27 2.44
C GLY A 103 4.83 -2.93 1.06
N ARG A 104 3.78 -3.65 0.64
CA ARG A 104 3.68 -4.24 -0.71
C ARG A 104 2.92 -3.33 -1.67
N GLY A 105 3.39 -3.29 -2.91
CA GLY A 105 2.67 -2.68 -4.03
C GLY A 105 1.91 -3.71 -4.86
N LEU A 106 0.93 -3.23 -5.62
CA LEU A 106 0.17 -3.97 -6.64
C LEU A 106 -0.30 -3.02 -7.74
N PHE A 107 -0.62 -3.56 -8.90
CA PHE A 107 -1.35 -2.81 -9.93
C PHE A 107 -2.83 -3.12 -9.82
N LEU A 108 -3.64 -2.11 -10.06
CA LEU A 108 -5.05 -2.24 -10.34
C LEU A 108 -5.31 -1.77 -11.77
N LYS A 109 -6.12 -2.53 -12.50
CA LYS A 109 -6.48 -2.25 -13.89
C LYS A 109 -7.98 -2.07 -13.99
N ALA A 110 -8.40 -0.97 -14.59
CA ALA A 110 -9.79 -0.76 -14.96
C ALA A 110 -10.14 -1.63 -16.20
N PRO A 111 -11.38 -2.15 -16.29
CA PRO A 111 -11.82 -2.89 -17.47
C PRO A 111 -11.85 -1.98 -18.70
N THR A 112 -11.74 -2.58 -19.88
CA THR A 112 -11.97 -1.87 -21.13
C THR A 112 -13.45 -1.54 -21.29
N GLY A 113 -13.77 -0.32 -21.73
CA GLY A 113 -15.15 0.10 -22.01
C GLY A 113 -15.86 0.88 -20.89
N VAL A 114 -15.21 1.09 -19.74
CA VAL A 114 -15.67 2.15 -18.81
C VAL A 114 -15.34 3.52 -19.40
N THR A 115 -16.16 4.52 -19.10
CA THR A 115 -16.02 5.89 -19.65
C THR A 115 -15.60 6.93 -18.61
N SER A 116 -15.54 6.53 -17.34
CA SER A 116 -15.15 7.38 -16.21
C SER A 116 -14.12 6.67 -15.35
N ASP A 117 -13.36 7.46 -14.59
CA ASP A 117 -12.39 6.93 -13.63
C ASP A 117 -13.06 5.95 -12.66
N VAL A 118 -12.36 4.84 -12.42
CA VAL A 118 -12.78 3.80 -11.49
C VAL A 118 -12.20 4.11 -10.13
N GLN A 119 -13.05 4.14 -9.10
CA GLN A 119 -12.61 4.33 -7.73
C GLN A 119 -12.24 3.00 -7.09
N PHE A 120 -11.24 3.06 -6.22
CA PHE A 120 -10.91 1.99 -5.28
C PHE A 120 -10.54 2.60 -3.93
N GLY A 121 -10.57 1.79 -2.88
CA GLY A 121 -10.19 2.27 -1.57
C GLY A 121 -10.38 1.22 -0.51
N TYR A 122 -9.59 1.36 0.55
CA TYR A 122 -9.56 0.41 1.64
C TYR A 122 -9.32 1.11 2.97
N GLY A 123 -9.90 0.53 4.01
CA GLY A 123 -9.78 1.00 5.38
C GLY A 123 -8.88 0.08 6.18
N GLY A 124 -8.20 0.64 7.18
CA GLY A 124 -7.36 -0.14 8.08
C GLY A 124 -6.92 0.65 9.29
N LEU A 125 -6.05 0.05 10.07
CA LEU A 125 -5.46 0.62 11.27
C LEU A 125 -4.12 1.22 10.92
N ILE A 126 -3.84 2.38 11.51
CA ILE A 126 -2.49 2.93 11.47
C ILE A 126 -1.57 1.95 12.21
N PRO A 127 -0.41 1.58 11.64
CA PRO A 127 0.50 0.64 12.28
C PRO A 127 0.93 1.12 13.67
N VAL A 128 0.41 0.45 14.69
CA VAL A 128 0.67 0.73 16.10
C VAL A 128 1.16 -0.54 16.79
N ASN A 129 2.45 -0.80 16.69
CA ASN A 129 3.05 -1.75 17.60
C ASN A 129 3.41 -1.01 18.90
N LEU A 130 2.68 -1.25 19.98
CA LEU A 130 2.91 -0.60 21.28
C LEU A 130 4.27 -0.98 21.89
N GLY A 131 4.94 -2.03 21.38
CA GLY A 131 6.27 -2.47 21.81
C GLY A 131 7.38 -2.31 20.77
N SER A 132 7.10 -1.82 19.56
CA SER A 132 8.11 -1.62 18.51
C SER A 132 7.87 -0.32 17.75
N THR A 133 8.89 0.54 17.68
CA THR A 133 8.87 1.76 16.87
C THR A 133 9.24 1.53 15.42
N SER A 134 9.63 0.30 15.04
CA SER A 134 10.09 -0.01 13.70
C SER A 134 9.53 -1.32 13.17
N THR A 135 9.61 -1.49 11.86
CA THR A 135 9.23 -2.73 11.16
C THR A 135 10.39 -3.17 10.27
N VAL A 136 10.71 -4.46 10.32
CA VAL A 136 11.73 -5.07 9.46
C VAL A 136 11.07 -5.51 8.16
N PHE A 137 11.69 -5.13 7.05
CA PHE A 137 11.29 -5.52 5.70
C PHE A 137 12.45 -6.21 5.00
N SER A 138 12.11 -7.06 4.02
CA SER A 138 13.09 -7.79 3.22
C SER A 138 12.69 -7.77 1.75
N LEU A 139 13.68 -7.47 0.89
CA LEU A 139 13.60 -7.58 -0.56
C LEU A 139 14.44 -8.76 -1.00
N VAL A 140 13.97 -9.44 -2.04
CA VAL A 140 14.78 -10.39 -2.80
C VAL A 140 15.86 -9.66 -3.61
N THR A 141 16.75 -10.41 -4.23
CA THR A 141 17.54 -9.90 -5.35
C THR A 141 16.61 -9.61 -6.55
N ASN A 142 16.93 -8.61 -7.37
CA ASN A 142 16.12 -8.14 -8.50
C ASN A 142 14.88 -7.31 -8.09
N LEU A 143 13.82 -7.34 -8.91
CA LEU A 143 12.67 -6.46 -8.79
C LEU A 143 11.75 -6.94 -7.68
N THR A 144 11.36 -6.00 -6.82
CA THR A 144 10.29 -6.16 -5.83
C THR A 144 9.34 -4.98 -5.93
N MET A 145 8.03 -5.25 -5.85
CA MET A 145 7.01 -4.21 -5.83
C MET A 145 6.70 -3.84 -4.37
N ILE A 146 6.91 -2.58 -4.02
CA ILE A 146 6.81 -2.09 -2.64
C ILE A 146 6.03 -0.78 -2.57
N THR A 147 5.68 -0.39 -1.36
CA THR A 147 5.19 0.95 -1.03
C THR A 147 5.85 1.41 0.27
N TYR A 148 5.80 2.70 0.57
CA TYR A 148 6.22 3.18 1.87
C TYR A 148 5.27 2.62 2.95
N PRO A 149 5.77 1.91 3.98
CA PRO A 149 4.94 1.10 4.88
C PRO A 149 4.25 1.89 5.99
N TYR A 150 4.19 3.22 5.85
CA TYR A 150 3.55 4.11 6.80
C TYR A 150 2.70 5.15 6.06
N PRO A 151 1.54 5.55 6.62
CA PRO A 151 0.62 6.45 5.93
C PRO A 151 1.01 7.93 6.09
N VAL A 152 2.27 8.27 5.81
CA VAL A 152 2.74 9.65 5.75
C VAL A 152 3.51 9.92 4.46
N SER A 153 3.52 11.17 4.02
CA SER A 153 4.40 11.58 2.93
C SER A 153 5.84 11.70 3.43
N ILE A 154 6.79 11.16 2.66
CA ILE A 154 8.21 11.19 3.01
C ILE A 154 9.08 11.40 1.76
N PRO A 155 10.12 12.25 1.81
CA PRO A 155 11.13 12.29 0.77
C PRO A 155 11.80 10.91 0.63
N TRP A 156 11.96 10.41 -0.59
CA TRP A 156 12.57 9.10 -0.86
C TRP A 156 13.94 8.96 -0.17
N THR A 157 14.75 10.01 -0.23
CA THR A 157 16.09 10.08 0.38
C THR A 157 16.09 9.96 1.90
N ASN A 158 14.95 10.21 2.56
CA ASN A 158 14.79 10.07 4.01
C ASN A 158 14.38 8.67 4.44
N THR A 159 13.97 7.79 3.52
CA THR A 159 13.66 6.39 3.87
C THR A 159 14.93 5.62 4.22
N THR A 160 14.84 4.69 5.19
CA THR A 160 15.99 3.84 5.52
C THR A 160 16.39 3.00 4.30
N LEU A 161 15.42 2.47 3.54
CA LEU A 161 15.68 1.70 2.32
C LEU A 161 16.59 2.47 1.34
N SER A 162 16.25 3.73 1.04
CA SER A 162 17.05 4.59 0.17
C SER A 162 18.50 4.72 0.66
N GLN A 163 18.71 4.86 1.96
CA GLN A 163 20.02 5.07 2.56
C GLN A 163 20.90 3.82 2.49
N VAL A 164 20.33 2.65 2.84
CA VAL A 164 21.05 1.37 2.89
C VAL A 164 21.24 0.71 1.51
N SER A 165 20.49 1.14 0.50
CA SER A 165 20.59 0.62 -0.87
C SER A 165 22.01 0.78 -1.45
N ALA A 166 22.50 -0.21 -2.18
CA ALA A 166 23.79 -0.10 -2.86
C ALA A 166 23.71 0.80 -4.12
N SER A 167 24.86 1.31 -4.57
CA SER A 167 24.96 1.92 -5.90
C SER A 167 24.58 0.89 -6.97
N GLY A 168 23.82 1.30 -7.97
CA GLY A 168 23.25 0.43 -9.00
C GLY A 168 21.83 -0.07 -8.69
N ALA A 169 21.29 0.20 -7.49
CA ALA A 169 19.87 0.04 -7.23
C ALA A 169 19.05 1.06 -8.02
N SER A 170 17.82 0.70 -8.38
CA SER A 170 16.91 1.58 -9.13
C SER A 170 15.51 1.54 -8.55
N ILE A 171 14.78 2.64 -8.68
CA ILE A 171 13.34 2.68 -8.47
C ILE A 171 12.62 3.00 -9.78
N TYR A 172 11.46 2.40 -9.97
CA TYR A 172 10.57 2.66 -11.09
C TYR A 172 9.20 3.04 -10.53
N LEU A 173 8.78 4.27 -10.82
CA LEU A 173 7.51 4.82 -10.40
C LEU A 173 6.59 4.84 -11.61
N TRP A 174 5.38 4.30 -11.46
CA TRP A 174 4.39 4.32 -12.53
C TRP A 174 3.77 5.71 -12.63
N ASP A 175 3.72 6.24 -13.84
CA ASP A 175 3.01 7.45 -14.20
C ASP A 175 1.66 7.06 -14.82
N ASP A 176 0.57 7.40 -14.12
CA ASP A 176 -0.79 7.10 -14.55
C ASP A 176 -1.20 7.86 -15.83
N ASP A 177 -0.65 9.05 -16.07
CA ASP A 177 -1.00 9.88 -17.23
C ASP A 177 -0.31 9.38 -18.50
N THR A 178 0.97 9.01 -18.38
CA THR A 178 1.77 8.53 -19.53
C THR A 178 1.75 7.02 -19.70
N GLN A 179 1.21 6.27 -18.73
CA GLN A 179 1.22 4.80 -18.67
C GLN A 179 2.64 4.23 -18.88
N SER A 180 3.62 4.85 -18.22
CA SER A 180 5.03 4.52 -18.35
C SER A 180 5.76 4.64 -17.00
N TYR A 181 7.05 4.29 -16.97
CA TYR A 181 7.83 4.37 -15.74
C TYR A 181 8.80 5.55 -15.74
N ASP A 182 8.70 6.36 -14.70
CA ASP A 182 9.80 7.22 -14.27
C ASP A 182 10.84 6.36 -13.56
N THR A 183 12.09 6.45 -14.01
CA THR A 183 13.19 5.62 -13.49
C THR A 183 14.24 6.47 -12.79
N TYR A 184 14.63 6.06 -11.59
CA TYR A 184 15.68 6.72 -10.82
C TYR A 184 16.71 5.72 -10.32
N GLY A 185 17.98 5.94 -10.65
CA GLY A 185 19.09 5.07 -10.25
C GLY A 185 19.92 5.67 -9.11
N LYS A 186 20.35 4.83 -8.16
CA LYS A 186 21.34 5.19 -7.15
C LYS A 186 22.74 5.08 -7.74
N THR A 187 23.49 6.16 -7.66
CA THR A 187 24.92 6.20 -7.99
C THR A 187 25.74 6.34 -6.71
N ARG A 188 27.07 6.35 -6.84
CA ARG A 188 27.97 6.72 -5.73
C ARG A 188 27.70 8.13 -5.20
N GLY A 189 27.18 9.04 -6.03
CA GLY A 189 26.78 10.39 -5.64
C GLY A 189 25.37 10.49 -5.05
N GLY A 190 24.68 9.37 -4.83
CA GLY A 190 23.30 9.33 -4.34
C GLY A 190 22.28 9.13 -5.45
N TRP A 191 21.03 9.55 -5.20
CA TRP A 191 19.86 9.25 -6.02
C TRP A 191 19.58 10.23 -7.17
N GLY A 192 20.45 11.23 -7.37
CA GLY A 192 20.32 12.19 -8.46
C GLY A 192 18.94 12.87 -8.45
N ALA A 193 18.18 12.70 -9.54
CA ALA A 193 16.84 13.30 -9.70
C ALA A 193 15.82 12.85 -8.63
N ALA A 194 15.97 11.64 -8.06
CA ALA A 194 15.09 11.17 -6.99
C ALA A 194 15.32 11.88 -5.63
N THR A 195 16.24 12.85 -5.55
CA THR A 195 16.41 13.68 -4.34
C THR A 195 15.18 14.54 -4.05
N ASN A 196 14.42 14.92 -5.09
CA ASN A 196 13.17 15.68 -4.97
C ASN A 196 11.93 14.78 -4.95
N LEU A 197 12.09 13.46 -5.05
CA LEU A 197 10.97 12.53 -5.05
C LEU A 197 10.37 12.45 -3.64
N VAL A 198 9.07 12.71 -3.54
CA VAL A 198 8.28 12.54 -2.31
C VAL A 198 7.34 11.37 -2.52
N LEU A 199 7.47 10.35 -1.68
CA LEU A 199 6.51 9.25 -1.64
C LEU A 199 5.28 9.71 -0.89
N VAL A 200 4.11 9.55 -1.52
CA VAL A 200 2.80 9.81 -0.92
C VAL A 200 2.22 8.47 -0.44
N PRO A 201 1.46 8.44 0.67
CA PRO A 201 0.81 7.22 1.13
C PRO A 201 0.03 6.52 0.01
N GLY A 202 0.17 5.20 -0.07
CA GLY A 202 -0.57 4.38 -1.03
C GLY A 202 0.02 4.34 -2.43
N VAL A 203 1.06 5.11 -2.74
CA VAL A 203 1.79 5.01 -4.01
C VAL A 203 2.68 3.76 -4.00
N GLY A 204 2.54 2.91 -5.01
CA GLY A 204 3.43 1.77 -5.22
C GLY A 204 4.65 2.17 -6.05
N LEU A 205 5.74 1.42 -5.91
CA LEU A 205 6.93 1.53 -6.77
C LEU A 205 7.62 0.18 -6.92
N TYR A 206 8.40 0.04 -7.98
CA TYR A 206 9.32 -1.08 -8.13
C TYR A 206 10.67 -0.67 -7.59
N PHE A 207 11.27 -1.54 -6.80
CA PHE A 207 12.64 -1.42 -6.37
C PHE A 207 13.47 -2.55 -6.97
N LEU A 208 14.54 -2.20 -7.66
CA LEU A 208 15.55 -3.13 -8.16
C LEU A 208 16.70 -3.20 -7.16
N ASN A 209 16.78 -4.33 -6.45
CA ASN A 209 17.97 -4.69 -5.70
C ASN A 209 18.99 -5.34 -6.63
N ASN A 210 19.95 -4.54 -7.10
CA ASN A 210 21.00 -5.00 -8.02
C ASN A 210 22.21 -5.64 -7.31
N THR A 211 22.04 -6.07 -6.05
CA THR A 211 23.08 -6.81 -5.33
C THR A 211 22.83 -8.32 -5.41
N THR A 212 23.86 -9.11 -5.15
CA THR A 212 23.77 -10.58 -5.15
C THR A 212 23.06 -11.15 -3.93
N ASN A 213 22.76 -10.32 -2.92
CA ASN A 213 22.15 -10.74 -1.67
C ASN A 213 20.78 -10.06 -1.48
N PRO A 214 19.81 -10.74 -0.84
CA PRO A 214 18.60 -10.10 -0.35
C PRO A 214 18.93 -8.91 0.54
N LEU A 215 18.12 -7.85 0.46
CA LEU A 215 18.27 -6.65 1.27
C LEU A 215 17.23 -6.65 2.37
N SER A 216 17.66 -6.67 3.61
CA SER A 216 16.78 -6.44 4.77
C SER A 216 17.09 -5.10 5.41
N TRP A 217 16.06 -4.39 5.82
CA TRP A 217 16.21 -3.11 6.49
C TRP A 217 15.12 -2.91 7.54
N THR A 218 15.40 -2.00 8.47
CA THR A 218 14.46 -1.61 9.51
C THR A 218 13.99 -0.20 9.21
N GLU A 219 12.70 -0.05 8.94
CA GLU A 219 12.10 1.27 8.74
C GLU A 219 11.55 1.76 10.07
N GLU A 220 11.98 2.94 10.50
CA GLU A 220 11.47 3.58 11.71
C GLU A 220 10.12 4.25 11.41
N ARG A 221 9.23 4.16 12.39
CA ARG A 221 7.92 4.82 12.30
C ARG A 221 8.12 6.33 12.37
N PRO A 222 7.60 7.10 11.39
CA PRO A 222 7.84 8.53 11.30
C PRO A 222 6.93 9.38 12.21
N TYR A 223 6.12 8.76 13.06
CA TYR A 223 5.20 9.45 13.97
C TYR A 223 5.25 8.86 15.38
N THR A 224 5.07 9.74 16.36
CA THR A 224 4.88 9.36 17.76
C THR A 224 3.40 9.09 18.02
N TRP A 225 3.14 8.05 18.81
CA TRP A 225 1.80 7.71 19.27
C TRP A 225 1.51 8.48 20.55
N PRO A 226 0.32 9.09 20.72
CA PRO A 226 -0.08 9.67 22.00
C PRO A 226 -0.40 8.61 23.07
#